data_AF-A0A7L4RGM3-F1
#
_entry.id   AF-A0A7L4RGM3-F1
#
_cell.length_a   1.000
_cell.length_b   1.000
_cell.length_c   1.000
_cell.angle_alpha   90.00
_cell.angle_beta   90.00
_cell.angle_gamma   90.00
#
_symmetry.space_group_name_H-M   'P 1'
#
loop_
_entity.id
_entity.type
_entity.pdbx_description
1 polymer ?
#
loop_
_entity_poly.entity_id
_entity_poly.type
_entity_poly.pdbx_seq_one_letter_code
_entity_poly.pdbx_strand_id
1 'polypeptide(L)'
;MAEKKPKKKTEQKTEPVEVKVVLAEPAGVKVVLEKTEPSGGEEVSERVETVIDRLVEYVQKKGKVDVKEVANAMALEKDQVEELAEVLKDSGMMDINYTLLGTFLIAKEPPKEKAKVEEKKERGQMASMMVALDRDLRDSRKSFKFVEQNIRKRLEKDDAIVGELEGKVHDVSIADMEYLLREARELRVVTKHFRKDIRDLRENVKKFHEKVKKLEVETMKAEQERLGPRKPWYYPLSMFFTRLKNTFKRR
;
A
#
# COMPACT_ATOMS: atom_id res chain seq x y z
N MET A 1 -21.86 -19.17 -43.42
CA MET A 1 -21.76 -19.71 -42.04
C MET A 1 -20.43 -19.25 -41.47
N ALA A 2 -20.42 -18.30 -40.54
CA ALA A 2 -19.21 -17.71 -39.98
C ALA A 2 -19.14 -18.03 -38.49
N GLU A 3 -18.17 -18.87 -38.09
CA GLU A 3 -17.91 -19.25 -36.71
C GLU A 3 -17.38 -18.05 -35.90
N LYS A 4 -18.17 -17.59 -34.93
CA LYS A 4 -17.72 -16.63 -33.91
C LYS A 4 -16.93 -17.39 -32.83
N LYS A 5 -15.61 -17.20 -32.81
CA LYS A 5 -14.75 -17.64 -31.68
C LYS A 5 -15.06 -16.82 -30.41
N PRO A 6 -15.07 -17.43 -29.22
CA PRO A 6 -15.31 -16.72 -27.97
C PRO A 6 -14.08 -15.89 -27.54
N LYS A 7 -14.34 -14.64 -27.11
CA LYS A 7 -13.35 -13.73 -26.53
C LYS A 7 -12.92 -14.24 -25.14
N LYS A 8 -11.62 -14.46 -24.95
CA LYS A 8 -10.98 -14.64 -23.64
C LYS A 8 -11.21 -13.39 -22.79
N LYS A 9 -11.85 -13.55 -21.62
CA LYS A 9 -11.82 -12.54 -20.55
C LYS A 9 -10.47 -12.64 -19.85
N THR A 10 -9.73 -11.55 -19.86
CA THR A 10 -8.48 -11.39 -19.12
C THR A 10 -8.85 -11.02 -17.68
N GLU A 11 -8.58 -11.92 -16.74
CA GLU A 11 -8.70 -11.62 -15.30
C GLU A 11 -7.61 -10.61 -14.92
N GLN A 12 -8.04 -9.43 -14.47
CA GLN A 12 -7.15 -8.45 -13.86
C GLN A 12 -6.81 -8.93 -12.45
N LYS A 13 -5.54 -9.30 -12.28
CA LYS A 13 -4.93 -9.67 -11.01
C LYS A 13 -4.66 -8.39 -10.22
N THR A 14 -5.52 -8.06 -9.26
CA THR A 14 -5.27 -6.98 -8.30
C THR A 14 -4.39 -7.52 -7.18
N GLU A 15 -3.15 -7.04 -7.11
CA GLU A 15 -2.24 -7.29 -5.99
C GLU A 15 -2.66 -6.45 -4.77
N PRO A 16 -2.47 -6.97 -3.54
CA PRO A 16 -2.80 -6.22 -2.32
C PRO A 16 -1.82 -5.06 -2.11
N VAL A 17 -2.38 -3.87 -1.87
CA VAL A 17 -1.62 -2.67 -1.53
C VAL A 17 -1.21 -2.76 -0.06
N GLU A 18 0.08 -2.96 0.21
CA GLU A 18 0.65 -2.79 1.54
C GLU A 18 0.72 -1.30 1.90
N VAL A 19 -0.12 -0.87 2.84
CA VAL A 19 -0.03 0.46 3.44
C VAL A 19 0.94 0.40 4.62
N LYS A 20 2.19 0.81 4.40
CA LYS A 20 3.15 1.08 5.48
C LYS A 20 2.75 2.37 6.19
N VAL A 21 2.12 2.24 7.36
CA VAL A 21 1.93 3.35 8.29
C VAL A 21 3.29 3.64 8.94
N VAL A 22 3.97 4.67 8.45
CA VAL A 22 5.16 5.23 9.12
C VAL A 22 4.64 6.13 10.24
N LEU A 23 4.68 5.61 11.46
CA LEU A 23 4.52 6.39 12.69
C LEU A 23 5.71 7.35 12.80
N ALA A 24 5.50 8.61 12.43
CA ALA A 24 6.41 9.68 12.80
C ALA A 24 6.17 10.02 14.28
N GLU A 25 7.21 9.87 15.09
CA GLU A 25 7.25 10.30 16.48
C GLU A 25 6.97 11.81 16.56
N PRO A 26 6.01 12.29 17.37
CA PRO A 26 5.94 13.71 17.68
C PRO A 26 7.02 14.05 18.70
N ALA A 27 7.99 14.86 18.27
CA ALA A 27 9.00 15.44 19.11
C ALA A 27 8.35 16.22 20.28
N GLY A 28 8.59 15.73 21.49
CA GLY A 28 8.77 16.48 22.73
C GLY A 28 7.87 17.69 23.00
N VAL A 29 6.67 17.44 23.51
CA VAL A 29 6.01 18.37 24.44
C VAL A 29 5.97 17.70 25.81
N LYS A 30 6.77 18.20 26.76
CA LYS A 30 6.68 17.84 28.17
C LYS A 30 5.36 18.39 28.71
N VAL A 31 4.32 17.57 28.76
CA VAL A 31 3.11 17.88 29.54
C VAL A 31 3.45 17.60 31.00
N VAL A 32 3.74 18.65 31.75
CA VAL A 32 3.78 18.61 33.22
C VAL A 32 2.33 18.49 33.68
N LEU A 33 1.93 17.29 34.09
CA LEU A 33 0.66 17.01 34.77
C LEU A 33 0.81 17.45 36.23
N GLU A 34 0.43 18.68 36.56
CA GLU A 34 0.06 19.02 37.93
C GLU A 34 -1.45 18.76 38.11
N LYS A 35 -1.75 17.82 39.01
CA LYS A 35 -3.09 17.61 39.55
C LYS A 35 -3.40 18.76 40.51
N THR A 36 -4.46 19.51 40.23
CA THR A 36 -5.24 20.20 41.25
C THR A 36 -6.71 19.85 41.06
N GLU A 37 -7.30 19.29 42.11
CA GLU A 37 -8.73 19.01 42.23
C GLU A 37 -9.53 20.30 42.51
N PRO A 38 -10.86 20.29 42.26
CA PRO A 38 -11.61 21.46 41.86
C PRO A 38 -12.18 22.22 43.04
N SER A 39 -12.08 23.54 43.04
CA SER A 39 -12.85 24.37 43.97
C SER A 39 -13.39 25.63 43.30
N GLY A 40 -14.66 25.91 43.57
CA GLY A 40 -15.25 27.24 43.49
C GLY A 40 -15.65 27.71 42.10
N GLY A 41 -16.95 27.66 41.81
CA GLY A 41 -17.51 28.29 40.62
C GLY A 41 -17.34 29.81 40.63
N GLU A 42 -16.60 30.30 39.66
CA GLU A 42 -16.85 31.54 38.96
C GLU A 42 -16.62 31.23 37.47
N GLU A 43 -17.53 31.64 36.59
CA GLU A 43 -17.30 31.60 35.15
C GLU A 43 -16.18 32.58 34.81
N VAL A 44 -14.94 32.21 35.09
CA VAL A 44 -13.78 32.85 34.51
C VAL A 44 -13.73 32.32 33.08
N SER A 45 -14.21 33.12 32.14
CA SER A 45 -13.80 32.93 30.75
C SER A 45 -12.28 32.95 30.76
N GLU A 46 -11.63 31.78 30.68
CA GLU A 46 -10.20 31.67 30.42
C GLU A 46 -9.97 32.27 29.02
N ARG A 47 -9.93 33.60 28.94
CA ARG A 47 -9.34 34.28 27.80
C ARG A 47 -7.88 33.87 27.86
N VAL A 48 -7.52 32.89 27.04
CA VAL A 48 -6.12 32.57 26.77
C VAL A 48 -5.50 33.85 26.24
N GLU A 49 -4.83 34.60 27.11
CA GLU A 49 -4.12 35.81 26.73
C GLU A 49 -3.00 35.41 25.79
N THR A 50 -3.11 35.81 24.54
CA THR A 50 -2.07 35.56 23.56
C THR A 50 -0.95 36.56 23.76
N VAL A 51 0.25 36.22 23.27
CA VAL A 51 1.38 37.15 23.23
C VAL A 51 1.03 38.44 22.48
N ILE A 52 0.13 38.34 21.49
CA ILE A 52 -0.39 39.46 20.70
C ILE A 52 -1.20 40.42 21.59
N ASP A 53 -2.10 39.89 22.43
CA ASP A 53 -2.93 40.70 23.32
C ASP A 53 -2.07 41.52 24.29
N ARG A 54 -1.02 40.90 24.84
CA ARG A 54 -0.06 41.56 25.74
C ARG A 54 0.75 42.64 25.04
N LEU A 55 1.18 42.39 23.79
CA LEU A 55 1.90 43.38 22.98
C LEU A 55 1.03 44.61 22.72
N VAL A 56 -0.20 44.39 22.28
CA VAL A 56 -1.15 45.49 22.00
C VAL A 56 -1.45 46.28 23.26
N GLU A 57 -1.71 45.61 24.39
CA GLU A 57 -1.96 46.28 25.67
C GLU A 57 -0.75 47.12 26.14
N TYR A 58 0.46 46.57 26.00
CA TYR A 58 1.69 47.26 26.40
C TYR A 58 1.93 48.53 25.57
N VAL A 59 1.74 48.45 24.25
CA VAL A 59 1.88 49.60 23.34
C VAL A 59 0.74 50.60 23.55
N GLN A 60 -0.50 50.16 23.81
CA GLN A 60 -1.62 51.05 24.13
C GLN A 60 -1.41 51.84 25.43
N LYS A 61 -0.87 51.20 26.48
CA LYS A 61 -0.59 51.88 27.76
C LYS A 61 0.49 52.96 27.64
N LYS A 62 1.50 52.75 26.79
CA LYS A 62 2.65 53.66 26.64
C LYS A 62 2.55 54.58 25.41
N GLY A 63 1.62 54.33 24.50
CA GLY A 63 1.39 55.08 23.26
C GLY A 63 2.43 54.80 22.18
N LYS A 64 3.68 55.21 22.42
CA LYS A 64 4.82 55.02 21.50
C LYS A 64 5.97 54.35 22.22
N VAL A 65 6.39 53.18 21.74
CA VAL A 65 7.43 52.38 22.39
C VAL A 65 8.47 51.90 21.37
N ASP A 66 9.75 51.90 21.75
CA ASP A 66 10.82 51.29 20.95
C ASP A 66 10.70 49.76 21.00
N VAL A 67 10.85 49.09 19.86
CA VAL A 67 10.87 47.63 19.75
C VAL A 67 11.85 46.99 20.73
N LYS A 68 13.00 47.63 21.00
CA LYS A 68 13.98 47.11 21.99
C LYS A 68 13.43 47.08 23.41
N GLU A 69 12.67 48.11 23.79
CA GLU A 69 12.04 48.18 25.10
C GLU A 69 10.91 47.16 25.24
N VAL A 70 10.19 46.90 24.15
CA VAL A 70 9.14 45.88 24.09
C VAL A 70 9.73 44.47 24.18
N ALA A 71 10.79 44.20 23.41
CA ALA A 71 11.51 42.93 23.42
C ALA A 71 12.01 42.59 24.84
N ASN A 72 12.59 43.57 25.53
CA ASN A 72 13.04 43.41 26.92
C ASN A 72 11.86 43.20 27.90
N ALA A 73 10.75 43.93 27.73
CA ALA A 73 9.59 43.82 28.62
C ALA A 73 8.81 42.51 28.44
N MET A 74 8.81 41.96 27.23
CA MET A 74 8.08 40.73 26.88
C MET A 74 8.97 39.47 26.88
N ALA A 75 10.27 39.63 27.13
CA ALA A 75 11.28 38.57 27.02
C ALA A 75 11.26 37.85 25.65
N LEU A 76 11.10 38.63 24.57
CA LEU A 76 11.09 38.15 23.19
C LEU A 76 12.33 38.66 22.44
N GLU A 77 12.70 37.96 21.37
CA GLU A 77 13.74 38.46 20.46
C GLU A 77 13.22 39.65 19.65
N LYS A 78 14.12 40.56 19.29
CA LYS A 78 13.78 41.79 18.55
C LYS A 78 13.04 41.47 17.24
N ASP A 79 13.49 40.44 16.54
CA ASP A 79 12.94 40.04 15.24
C ASP A 79 11.51 39.49 15.39
N GLN A 80 11.23 38.76 16.47
CA GLN A 80 9.89 38.24 16.78
C GLN A 80 8.90 39.37 17.08
N VAL A 81 9.35 40.42 17.77
CA VAL A 81 8.50 41.59 18.04
C VAL A 81 8.20 42.36 16.76
N GLU A 82 9.16 42.46 15.84
CA GLU A 82 8.94 43.11 14.53
C GLU A 82 7.98 42.30 13.66
N GLU A 83 8.11 40.97 13.61
CA GLU A 83 7.18 40.09 12.89
C GLU A 83 5.74 40.19 13.45
N LEU A 84 5.59 40.14 14.78
CA LEU A 84 4.29 40.33 15.42
C LEU A 84 3.72 41.73 15.15
N ALA A 85 4.58 42.76 15.14
CA ALA A 85 4.16 44.11 14.82
C ALA A 85 3.71 44.27 13.36
N GLU A 86 4.34 43.57 12.41
CA GLU A 86 3.93 43.56 11.00
C GLU A 86 2.54 42.94 10.83
N VAL A 87 2.27 41.80 11.48
CA VAL A 87 0.93 41.18 11.50
C VAL A 87 -0.12 42.12 12.12
N LEU A 88 0.26 42.85 13.18
CA LEU A 88 -0.61 43.84 13.82
C LEU A 88 -0.84 45.09 12.97
N LYS A 89 0.11 45.43 12.09
CA LYS A 89 -0.02 46.51 11.12
C LYS A 89 -0.97 46.14 9.99
N ASP A 90 -0.87 44.92 9.47
CA ASP A 90 -1.76 44.42 8.41
C ASP A 90 -3.22 44.32 8.88
N SER A 91 -3.42 43.99 10.16
CA SER A 91 -4.75 44.00 10.79
C SER A 91 -5.23 45.40 11.21
N GLY A 92 -4.41 46.43 11.06
CA GLY A 92 -4.75 47.82 11.35
C GLY A 92 -4.83 48.17 12.84
N MET A 93 -4.28 47.32 13.72
CA MET A 93 -4.31 47.52 15.17
C MET A 93 -3.11 48.34 15.70
N MET A 94 -2.03 48.41 14.93
CA MET A 94 -0.80 49.12 15.32
C MET A 94 -0.07 49.67 14.09
N ASP A 95 0.72 50.73 14.25
CA ASP A 95 1.59 51.27 13.20
C ASP A 95 3.06 51.13 13.60
N ILE A 96 3.91 50.77 12.62
CA ILE A 96 5.36 50.68 12.80
C ILE A 96 6.03 51.88 12.12
N ASN A 97 6.78 52.66 12.89
CA ASN A 97 7.55 53.79 12.39
C ASN A 97 9.06 53.47 12.42
N TYR A 98 9.66 53.35 11.24
CA TYR A 98 11.09 53.13 11.06
C TYR A 98 11.79 54.49 10.97
N THR A 99 12.59 54.82 11.99
CA THR A 99 13.43 56.01 11.99
C THR A 99 14.90 55.64 12.05
N LEU A 100 15.81 56.56 11.67
CA LEU A 100 17.26 56.33 11.77
C LEU A 100 17.74 56.02 13.19
N LEU A 101 16.93 56.37 14.20
CA LEU A 101 17.22 56.14 15.62
C LEU A 101 16.67 54.81 16.15
N GLY A 102 15.81 54.12 15.40
CA GLY A 102 15.18 52.86 15.82
C GLY A 102 13.78 52.64 15.26
N THR A 103 13.22 51.48 15.60
CA THR A 103 11.85 51.05 15.27
C THR A 103 10.90 51.35 16.42
N PHE A 104 9.83 52.08 16.14
CA PHE A 104 8.83 52.47 17.14
C PHE A 104 7.45 51.90 16.80
N LEU A 105 6.76 51.35 17.79
CA LEU A 105 5.40 50.85 17.69
C LEU A 105 4.42 51.89 18.24
N ILE A 106 3.34 52.17 17.49
CA ILE A 106 2.31 53.15 17.84
C ILE A 106 0.95 52.47 17.82
N ALA A 107 0.21 52.50 18.94
CA ALA A 107 -1.14 51.97 18.99
C ALA A 107 -2.10 52.88 18.20
N LYS A 108 -2.95 52.28 17.36
CA LYS A 108 -3.99 53.01 16.62
C LYS A 108 -5.29 52.97 17.39
N GLU A 109 -5.89 54.13 17.67
CA GLU A 109 -7.20 54.17 18.32
C GLU A 109 -8.30 53.66 17.36
N PRO A 110 -9.26 52.84 17.82
CA PRO A 110 -10.33 52.37 16.96
C PRO A 110 -11.28 53.53 16.60
N PRO A 111 -11.67 53.70 15.33
CA PRO A 111 -12.57 54.77 14.89
C PRO A 111 -13.99 54.58 15.46
N LYS A 112 -14.44 55.48 16.34
CA LYS A 112 -15.66 55.30 17.15
C LYS A 112 -17.02 55.64 16.49
N GLU A 113 -17.12 56.00 15.20
CA GLU A 113 -18.39 56.56 14.67
C GLU A 113 -19.05 55.86 13.47
N LYS A 114 -18.54 54.73 12.95
CA LYS A 114 -19.21 53.99 11.85
C LYS A 114 -19.72 52.57 12.20
N ALA A 115 -19.48 52.09 13.41
CA ALA A 115 -19.66 50.67 13.77
C ALA A 115 -21.11 50.18 13.93
N LYS A 116 -22.08 51.04 14.27
CA LYS A 116 -23.43 50.58 14.69
C LYS A 116 -24.36 50.09 13.57
N VAL A 117 -24.08 50.42 12.31
CA VAL A 117 -24.92 50.02 11.16
C VAL A 117 -24.36 48.78 10.45
N GLU A 118 -23.05 48.59 10.44
CA GLU A 118 -22.41 47.39 9.89
C GLU A 118 -22.58 46.16 10.82
N GLU A 119 -22.49 46.33 12.15
CA GLU A 119 -22.67 45.23 13.12
C GLU A 119 -24.03 44.50 12.98
N LYS A 120 -25.13 45.22 12.69
CA LYS A 120 -26.45 44.60 12.51
C LYS A 120 -26.52 43.78 11.21
N LYS A 121 -25.82 44.22 10.17
CA LYS A 121 -25.78 43.53 8.87
C LYS A 121 -24.90 42.29 8.96
N GLU A 122 -23.78 42.37 9.66
CA GLU A 122 -22.87 41.25 9.94
C GLU A 122 -23.53 40.19 10.83
N ARG A 123 -24.26 40.59 11.89
CA ARG A 123 -25.02 39.63 12.72
C ARG A 123 -26.09 38.88 11.94
N GLY A 124 -26.77 39.55 10.99
CA GLY A 124 -27.75 38.90 10.11
C GLY A 124 -27.10 37.88 9.16
N GLN A 125 -25.94 38.22 8.59
CA GLN A 125 -25.17 37.30 7.75
C GLN A 125 -24.65 36.11 8.56
N MET A 126 -24.12 36.34 9.76
CA MET A 126 -23.63 35.29 10.64
C MET A 126 -24.75 34.33 11.08
N ALA A 127 -25.95 34.85 11.38
CA ALA A 127 -27.12 34.02 11.68
C ALA A 127 -27.53 33.16 10.48
N SER A 128 -27.52 33.72 9.26
CA SER A 128 -27.82 32.96 8.04
C SER A 128 -26.77 31.86 7.78
N MET A 129 -25.51 32.15 8.06
CA MET A 129 -24.40 31.19 7.92
C MET A 129 -24.49 30.07 8.96
N MET A 130 -24.85 30.37 10.22
CA MET A 130 -25.10 29.34 11.23
C MET A 130 -26.24 28.40 10.82
N VAL A 131 -27.34 28.93 10.29
CA VAL A 131 -28.46 28.09 9.82
C VAL A 131 -28.05 27.19 8.64
N ALA A 132 -27.23 27.71 7.72
CA ALA A 132 -26.69 26.91 6.62
C ALA A 132 -25.77 25.79 7.14
N LEU A 133 -24.87 26.13 8.07
CA LEU A 133 -23.92 25.18 8.65
C LEU A 133 -24.64 24.09 9.48
N ASP A 134 -25.68 24.45 10.22
CA ASP A 134 -26.55 23.48 10.92
C ASP A 134 -27.25 22.52 9.96
N ARG A 135 -27.66 23.01 8.79
CA ARG A 135 -28.26 22.18 7.74
C ARG A 135 -27.24 21.21 7.17
N ASP A 136 -26.05 21.68 6.86
CA ASP A 136 -24.95 20.87 6.34
C ASP A 136 -24.50 19.81 7.35
N LEU A 137 -24.45 20.15 8.65
CA LEU A 137 -24.15 19.20 9.72
C LEU A 137 -25.23 18.13 9.85
N ARG A 138 -26.52 18.49 9.72
CA ARG A 138 -27.62 17.51 9.72
C ARG A 138 -27.54 16.57 8.53
N ASP A 139 -27.26 17.08 7.34
CA ASP A 139 -27.18 16.26 6.13
C ASP A 139 -25.92 15.37 6.15
N SER A 140 -24.80 15.88 6.66
CA SER A 140 -23.59 15.08 6.95
C SER A 140 -23.88 13.97 7.95
N ARG A 141 -24.64 14.24 9.02
CA ARG A 141 -25.02 13.20 9.98
C ARG A 141 -25.85 12.08 9.34
N LYS A 142 -26.72 12.40 8.38
CA LYS A 142 -27.48 11.39 7.63
C LYS A 142 -26.58 10.56 6.71
N SER A 143 -25.64 11.20 6.00
CA SER A 143 -24.72 10.47 5.13
C SER A 143 -23.80 9.55 5.94
N PHE A 144 -23.31 10.00 7.10
CA PHE A 144 -22.55 9.13 8.01
C PHE A 144 -23.35 7.93 8.49
N LYS A 145 -24.61 8.11 8.91
CA LYS A 145 -25.47 6.97 9.29
C LYS A 145 -25.67 5.98 8.14
N PHE A 146 -25.84 6.46 6.92
CA PHE A 146 -25.98 5.61 5.74
C PHE A 146 -24.69 4.82 5.46
N VAL A 147 -23.53 5.47 5.54
CA VAL A 147 -22.23 4.82 5.39
C VAL A 147 -22.00 3.79 6.49
N GLU A 148 -22.30 4.12 7.75
CA GLU A 148 -22.19 3.21 8.89
C GLU A 148 -23.04 1.94 8.70
N GLN A 149 -24.30 2.09 8.27
CA GLN A 149 -25.17 0.96 7.96
C GLN A 149 -24.63 0.10 6.80
N ASN A 150 -24.06 0.72 5.77
CA ASN A 150 -23.45 -0.02 4.67
C ASN A 150 -22.20 -0.78 5.11
N ILE A 151 -21.38 -0.19 5.97
CA ILE A 151 -20.19 -0.86 6.52
C ILE A 151 -20.63 -2.07 7.37
N ARG A 152 -21.62 -1.90 8.26
CA ARG A 152 -22.16 -3.02 9.06
C ARG A 152 -22.68 -4.17 8.20
N LYS A 153 -23.47 -3.87 7.16
CA LYS A 153 -23.97 -4.89 6.22
C LYS A 153 -22.87 -5.59 5.43
N ARG A 154 -21.73 -4.92 5.19
CA ARG A 154 -20.57 -5.54 4.53
C ARG A 154 -19.84 -6.46 5.50
N LEU A 155 -19.59 -5.99 6.73
CA LEU A 155 -18.98 -6.81 7.78
C LEU A 155 -19.78 -8.09 8.05
N GLU A 156 -21.11 -7.99 8.17
CA GLU A 156 -21.97 -9.17 8.35
C GLU A 156 -21.87 -10.18 7.19
N LYS A 157 -21.66 -9.71 5.95
CA LYS A 157 -21.45 -10.59 4.80
C LYS A 157 -20.05 -11.22 4.83
N ASP A 158 -19.05 -10.44 5.18
CA ASP A 158 -17.68 -10.90 5.28
C ASP A 158 -17.56 -11.97 6.37
N ASP A 159 -18.19 -11.76 7.54
CA ASP A 159 -18.25 -12.75 8.64
C ASP A 159 -18.95 -14.04 8.19
N ALA A 160 -20.04 -13.95 7.43
CA ALA A 160 -20.72 -15.12 6.89
C ALA A 160 -19.84 -15.92 5.90
N ILE A 161 -19.07 -15.23 5.05
CA ILE A 161 -18.14 -15.86 4.12
C ILE A 161 -16.99 -16.53 4.89
N VAL A 162 -16.45 -15.87 5.91
CA VAL A 162 -15.39 -16.45 6.76
C VAL A 162 -15.91 -17.72 7.44
N GLY A 163 -17.10 -17.70 8.03
CA GLY A 163 -17.70 -18.90 8.63
C GLY A 163 -17.91 -20.05 7.64
N GLU A 164 -18.32 -19.76 6.39
CA GLU A 164 -18.44 -20.77 5.34
C GLU A 164 -17.07 -21.35 4.93
N LEU A 165 -16.04 -20.50 4.83
CA LEU A 165 -14.68 -20.93 4.51
C LEU A 165 -14.07 -21.77 5.63
N GLU A 166 -14.26 -21.38 6.90
CA GLU A 166 -13.82 -22.15 8.05
C GLU A 166 -14.49 -23.53 8.07
N GLY A 167 -15.79 -23.60 7.81
CA GLY A 167 -16.52 -24.87 7.65
C GLY A 167 -15.91 -25.76 6.56
N LYS A 168 -15.66 -25.21 5.36
CA LYS A 168 -15.03 -25.96 4.25
C LYS A 168 -13.58 -26.38 4.55
N VAL A 169 -12.83 -25.57 5.29
CA VAL A 169 -11.47 -25.93 5.73
C VAL A 169 -11.51 -27.07 6.75
N HIS A 170 -12.52 -27.09 7.63
CA HIS A 170 -12.74 -28.21 8.54
C HIS A 170 -13.25 -29.47 7.83
N ASP A 171 -14.03 -29.33 6.75
CA ASP A 171 -14.48 -30.45 5.91
C ASP A 171 -13.32 -31.14 5.18
N VAL A 172 -12.24 -30.42 4.88
CA VAL A 172 -10.96 -31.04 4.49
C VAL A 172 -10.32 -31.60 5.76
N SER A 173 -10.80 -32.79 6.16
CA SER A 173 -10.33 -33.47 7.35
C SER A 173 -8.82 -33.66 7.28
N ILE A 174 -8.15 -33.46 8.42
CA ILE A 174 -6.72 -33.81 8.58
C ILE A 174 -6.47 -35.24 8.10
N ALA A 175 -7.43 -36.14 8.30
CA ALA A 175 -7.38 -37.52 7.82
C ALA A 175 -7.27 -37.63 6.28
N ASP A 176 -7.97 -36.78 5.53
CA ASP A 176 -7.92 -36.79 4.06
C ASP A 176 -6.56 -36.27 3.56
N MET A 177 -6.04 -35.23 4.20
CA MET A 177 -4.68 -34.73 3.92
C MET A 177 -3.62 -35.78 4.27
N GLU A 178 -3.74 -36.48 5.39
CA GLU A 178 -2.84 -37.57 5.76
C GLU A 178 -2.92 -38.76 4.80
N TYR A 179 -4.12 -39.11 4.35
CA TYR A 179 -4.34 -40.14 3.33
C TYR A 179 -3.66 -39.76 2.02
N LEU A 180 -3.89 -38.54 1.51
CA LEU A 180 -3.24 -38.05 0.28
C LEU A 180 -1.71 -38.03 0.39
N LEU A 181 -1.18 -37.62 1.56
CA LEU A 181 0.26 -37.63 1.80
C LEU A 181 0.84 -39.06 1.82
N ARG A 182 0.10 -40.03 2.35
CA ARG A 182 0.49 -41.45 2.34
C ARG A 182 0.51 -41.99 0.91
N GLU A 183 -0.57 -41.78 0.16
CA GLU A 183 -0.69 -42.24 -1.23
C GLU A 183 0.39 -41.60 -2.12
N ALA A 184 0.68 -40.31 -1.92
CA ALA A 184 1.76 -39.63 -2.63
C ALA A 184 3.16 -40.23 -2.32
N ARG A 185 3.40 -40.73 -1.10
CA ARG A 185 4.65 -41.42 -0.74
C ARG A 185 4.74 -42.78 -1.43
N GLU A 186 3.66 -43.54 -1.47
CA GLU A 186 3.60 -44.84 -2.14
C GLU A 186 3.84 -44.70 -3.64
N LEU A 187 3.19 -43.73 -4.29
CA LEU A 187 3.42 -43.43 -5.72
C LEU A 187 4.86 -43.04 -6.02
N ARG A 188 5.54 -42.33 -5.09
CA ARG A 188 6.98 -42.02 -5.24
C ARG A 188 7.85 -43.29 -5.20
N VAL A 189 7.53 -44.24 -4.32
CA VAL A 189 8.25 -45.53 -4.24
C VAL A 189 8.05 -46.32 -5.53
N VAL A 190 6.80 -46.45 -5.99
CA VAL A 190 6.47 -47.12 -7.26
C VAL A 190 7.19 -46.48 -8.44
N THR A 191 7.21 -45.14 -8.52
CA THR A 191 7.93 -44.42 -9.58
C THR A 191 9.44 -44.68 -9.54
N LYS A 192 10.04 -44.82 -8.35
CA LYS A 192 11.47 -45.17 -8.22
C LYS A 192 11.74 -46.58 -8.74
N HIS A 193 10.87 -47.54 -8.44
CA HIS A 193 10.99 -48.91 -8.97
C HIS A 193 10.87 -48.93 -10.50
N PHE A 194 9.85 -48.29 -11.08
CA PHE A 194 9.72 -48.19 -12.54
C PHE A 194 10.95 -47.56 -13.21
N ARG A 195 11.55 -46.52 -12.60
CA ARG A 195 12.78 -45.91 -13.14
C ARG A 195 13.96 -46.87 -13.12
N LYS A 196 14.05 -47.73 -12.11
CA LYS A 196 15.07 -48.79 -12.03
C LYS A 196 14.82 -49.83 -13.13
N ASP A 197 13.59 -50.31 -13.25
CA ASP A 197 13.22 -51.32 -14.25
C ASP A 197 13.47 -50.83 -15.68
N ILE A 198 13.16 -49.56 -15.98
CA ILE A 198 13.47 -48.93 -17.27
C ILE A 198 14.98 -48.90 -17.53
N ARG A 199 15.79 -48.65 -16.50
CA ARG A 199 17.26 -48.64 -16.63
C ARG A 199 17.77 -50.04 -16.93
N ASP A 200 17.34 -51.03 -16.15
CA ASP A 200 17.75 -52.42 -16.30
C ASP A 200 17.33 -52.97 -17.67
N LEU A 201 16.11 -52.63 -18.13
CA LEU A 201 15.63 -52.99 -19.46
C LEU A 201 16.48 -52.34 -20.57
N ARG A 202 16.85 -51.06 -20.43
CA ARG A 202 17.74 -50.38 -21.40
C ARG A 202 19.12 -51.05 -21.48
N GLU A 203 19.68 -51.48 -20.35
CA GLU A 203 20.95 -52.21 -20.33
C GLU A 203 20.82 -53.58 -21.01
N ASN A 204 19.74 -54.30 -20.74
CA ASN A 204 19.47 -55.58 -21.39
C ASN A 204 19.30 -55.43 -22.91
N VAL A 205 18.59 -54.41 -23.36
CA VAL A 205 18.44 -54.08 -24.80
C VAL A 205 19.81 -53.76 -25.44
N LYS A 206 20.69 -53.02 -24.75
CA LYS A 206 22.06 -52.77 -25.24
C LYS A 206 22.85 -54.07 -25.40
N LYS A 207 22.86 -54.92 -24.37
CA LYS A 207 23.54 -56.23 -24.40
C LYS A 207 23.00 -57.11 -25.52
N PHE A 208 21.68 -57.13 -25.71
CA PHE A 208 21.05 -57.86 -26.80
C PHE A 208 21.49 -57.32 -28.17
N HIS A 209 21.50 -55.99 -28.35
CA HIS A 209 21.94 -55.37 -29.59
C HIS A 209 23.41 -55.67 -29.92
N GLU A 210 24.29 -55.71 -28.92
CA GLU A 210 25.69 -56.13 -29.09
C GLU A 210 25.81 -57.60 -29.50
N LYS A 211 25.01 -58.50 -28.91
CA LYS A 211 24.95 -59.91 -29.33
C LYS A 211 24.49 -60.06 -30.78
N VAL A 212 23.44 -59.34 -31.18
CA VAL A 212 22.95 -59.32 -32.56
C VAL A 212 24.04 -58.85 -33.53
N LYS A 213 24.75 -57.75 -33.21
CA LYS A 213 25.88 -57.26 -34.02
C LYS A 213 27.00 -58.29 -34.16
N LYS A 214 27.33 -59.01 -33.09
CA LYS A 214 28.35 -60.08 -33.14
C LYS A 214 27.91 -61.20 -34.08
N LEU A 215 26.67 -61.66 -33.96
CA LEU A 215 26.10 -62.68 -34.84
C LEU A 215 26.04 -62.21 -36.30
N GLU A 216 25.71 -60.94 -36.57
CA GLU A 216 25.75 -60.37 -37.93
C GLU A 216 27.17 -60.42 -38.54
N VAL A 217 28.21 -60.12 -37.74
CA VAL A 217 29.60 -60.20 -38.21
C VAL A 217 30.04 -61.65 -38.42
N GLU A 218 29.68 -62.56 -37.52
CA GLU A 218 29.99 -63.98 -37.63
C GLU A 218 29.32 -64.62 -38.85
N THR A 219 28.04 -64.32 -39.08
CA THR A 219 27.30 -64.79 -40.26
C THR A 219 27.90 -64.25 -41.55
N MET A 220 28.26 -62.96 -41.62
CA MET A 220 28.96 -62.37 -42.77
C MET A 220 30.31 -63.05 -43.05
N LYS A 221 31.09 -63.35 -42.01
CA LYS A 221 32.36 -64.08 -42.15
C LYS A 221 32.13 -65.51 -42.66
N ALA A 222 31.19 -66.23 -42.07
CA ALA A 222 30.85 -67.59 -42.49
C ALA A 222 30.34 -67.65 -43.94
N GLU A 223 29.55 -66.66 -44.37
CA GLU A 223 29.12 -66.53 -45.76
C GLU A 223 30.30 -66.23 -46.71
N GLN A 224 31.23 -65.36 -46.30
CA GLN A 224 32.43 -65.04 -47.07
C GLN A 224 33.36 -66.25 -47.25
N GLU A 225 33.54 -67.06 -46.19
CA GLU A 225 34.30 -68.32 -46.25
C GLU A 225 33.62 -69.34 -47.17
N ARG A 226 32.28 -69.46 -47.13
CA ARG A 226 31.51 -70.38 -47.99
C ARG A 226 31.56 -70.00 -49.48
N LEU A 227 31.50 -68.71 -49.80
CA LEU A 227 31.41 -68.25 -51.18
C LEU A 227 32.77 -68.02 -51.86
N GLY A 228 33.88 -68.18 -51.13
CA GLY A 228 35.23 -67.83 -51.58
C GLY A 228 35.41 -66.31 -51.77
N PRO A 229 36.60 -65.84 -52.20
CA PRO A 229 36.84 -64.42 -52.47
C PRO A 229 36.01 -63.96 -53.69
N ARG A 230 34.73 -63.65 -53.47
CA ARG A 230 33.88 -63.04 -54.50
C ARG A 230 34.25 -61.57 -54.67
N LYS A 231 34.43 -61.16 -55.93
CA LYS A 231 34.62 -59.76 -56.35
C LYS A 231 33.47 -58.89 -55.81
N PRO A 232 33.75 -57.63 -55.43
CA PRO A 232 32.86 -56.78 -54.65
C PRO A 232 31.68 -56.28 -55.50
N TRP A 233 30.61 -57.07 -55.58
CA TRP A 233 29.32 -56.61 -56.13
C TRP A 233 28.19 -56.71 -55.11
N TYR A 234 28.51 -56.76 -53.81
CA TYR A 234 27.49 -56.88 -52.76
C TYR A 234 27.28 -55.54 -52.06
N TYR A 235 26.16 -54.90 -52.38
CA TYR A 235 25.66 -53.75 -51.64
C TYR A 235 25.39 -54.18 -50.19
N PRO A 236 26.05 -53.59 -49.18
CA PRO A 236 25.85 -54.00 -47.80
C PRO A 236 24.41 -53.72 -47.37
N LEU A 237 23.77 -54.68 -46.67
CA LEU A 237 22.41 -54.56 -46.12
C LEU A 237 22.20 -53.30 -45.25
N SER A 238 23.29 -52.69 -44.75
CA SER A 238 23.27 -51.37 -44.12
C SER A 238 22.70 -50.25 -45.00
N MET A 239 22.87 -50.34 -46.33
CA MET A 239 22.25 -49.45 -47.32
C MET A 239 20.74 -49.68 -47.46
N PHE A 240 20.25 -50.90 -47.19
CA PHE A 240 18.82 -51.21 -47.20
C PHE A 240 18.11 -50.63 -45.96
N PHE A 241 18.72 -50.73 -44.77
CA PHE A 241 18.14 -50.19 -43.53
C PHE A 241 18.24 -48.66 -43.42
N THR A 242 19.25 -48.03 -44.01
CA THR A 242 19.32 -46.56 -44.10
C THR A 242 18.24 -45.98 -45.01
N ARG A 243 17.85 -46.69 -46.07
CA ARG A 243 16.74 -46.30 -46.95
C ARG A 243 15.39 -46.41 -46.23
N LEU A 244 15.18 -47.44 -45.40
CA LEU A 244 13.98 -47.64 -44.57
C LEU A 244 13.84 -46.61 -43.43
N LYS A 245 14.95 -46.25 -42.77
CA LYS A 245 14.94 -45.20 -41.72
C LYS A 245 14.57 -43.82 -42.27
N ASN A 246 14.98 -43.49 -43.50
CA ASN A 246 14.63 -42.22 -44.13
C ASN A 246 13.17 -42.15 -44.61
N THR A 247 12.54 -43.27 -44.92
CA THR A 247 11.11 -43.31 -45.30
C THR A 247 10.17 -43.14 -44.11
N PHE A 248 10.58 -43.56 -42.90
CA PHE A 248 9.76 -43.40 -41.68
C PHE A 248 9.87 -42.02 -41.03
N LYS A 249 10.87 -41.22 -41.42
CA LYS A 249 11.11 -39.87 -40.88
C LYS A 249 10.37 -38.76 -41.66
N ARG A 250 9.61 -39.13 -42.71
CA ARG A 250 8.86 -38.22 -43.60
C ARG A 250 7.34 -38.42 -43.55
N ARG A 251 6.84 -39.19 -42.58
CA ARG A 251 5.42 -39.21 -42.17
C ARG A 251 5.34 -38.71 -40.74
#